data_AF-A0A4R5NLJ7-F1
#
_entry.id   AF-A0A4R5NLJ7-F1
#
_cell.length_a   1.000
_cell.length_b   1.000
_cell.length_c   1.000
_cell.angle_alpha   90.00
_cell.angle_beta   90.00
_cell.angle_gamma   90.00
#
_symmetry.space_group_name_H-M   'P 1'
#
loop_
_entity.id
_entity.type
_entity.pdbx_description
1 polymer ?
#
loop_
_entity_poly.entity_id
_entity_poly.type
_entity_poly.pdbx_seq_one_letter_code
_entity_poly.pdbx_strand_id
1 'polypeptide(L)'
;MVDLVKKSPVWSSIIVVVIINFLLILFRMPEMVLGNLDFLVGLFLIVLGSVFIVGSGHLFTGWRFHIRKKSDLEAENDPKHPKAKDVGSIKNQPIKVNKYARYCLGVGGFLIVLGVILTSLPQ
;
A
#
# COMPACT_ATOMS: atom_id res chain seq x y z
N MET A 1 21.06 1.24 17.51
CA MET A 1 20.16 0.48 16.62
C MET A 1 18.93 1.29 16.17
N VAL A 2 18.29 2.07 17.04
CA VAL A 2 17.10 2.88 16.71
C VAL A 2 17.34 3.92 15.60
N ASP A 3 18.53 4.52 15.53
CA ASP A 3 18.83 5.55 14.52
C ASP A 3 19.02 5.01 13.09
N LEU A 4 19.42 3.74 12.94
CA LEU A 4 19.51 3.07 11.63
C LEU A 4 18.12 2.75 11.07
N VAL A 5 17.19 2.32 11.93
CA VAL A 5 15.76 2.11 11.57
C VAL A 5 15.13 3.41 11.10
N LYS A 6 15.50 4.53 11.71
CA LYS A 6 14.96 5.86 11.37
C LYS A 6 15.46 6.39 10.02
N LYS A 7 16.64 5.96 9.56
CA LYS A 7 17.30 6.45 8.33
C LYS A 7 16.64 5.91 7.05
N SER A 8 16.21 4.64 7.03
CA SER A 8 15.34 4.12 5.97
C SER A 8 14.46 2.98 6.49
N PRO A 9 13.15 3.24 6.75
CA PRO A 9 12.26 2.24 7.33
C PRO A 9 12.06 1.03 6.40
N VAL A 10 12.21 1.20 5.08
CA VAL A 10 12.08 0.11 4.10
C VAL A 10 13.21 -0.90 4.28
N TRP A 11 14.45 -0.43 4.27
CA TRP A 11 15.62 -1.31 4.41
C TRP A 11 15.66 -2.00 5.77
N SER A 12 15.30 -1.30 6.85
CA SER A 12 15.23 -1.93 8.16
C SER A 12 14.20 -3.05 8.20
N SER A 13 13.01 -2.86 7.62
CA SER A 13 11.98 -3.89 7.59
C SER A 13 12.37 -5.08 6.73
N ILE A 14 13.00 -4.84 5.57
CA ILE A 14 13.52 -5.91 4.71
C ILE A 14 14.55 -6.76 5.47
N ILE A 15 15.52 -6.13 6.13
CA ILE A 15 16.55 -6.83 6.90
C ILE A 15 15.92 -7.68 8.01
N VAL A 16 14.96 -7.11 8.75
CA VAL A 16 14.25 -7.84 9.81
C VAL A 16 13.51 -9.05 9.25
N VAL A 17 12.78 -8.89 8.14
CA VAL A 17 12.06 -10.02 7.53
C VAL A 17 13.00 -11.11 7.04
N VAL A 18 14.12 -10.75 6.43
CA VAL A 18 15.13 -11.72 5.98
C VAL A 18 15.70 -12.50 7.17
N ILE A 19 16.01 -11.82 8.28
CA ILE A 19 16.51 -12.48 9.50
C ILE A 19 15.45 -13.43 10.06
N ILE A 20 14.18 -13.00 10.13
CA ILE A 20 13.08 -13.85 10.62
C ILE A 20 12.91 -15.08 9.74
N ASN A 21 12.82 -14.91 8.42
CA ASN A 21 12.70 -16.04 7.49
C ASN A 21 13.86 -17.02 7.62
N PHE A 22 15.09 -16.50 7.69
CA PHE A 22 16.29 -17.32 7.88
C PHE A 22 16.23 -18.14 9.18
N LEU A 23 15.81 -17.53 10.30
CA LEU A 23 15.63 -18.24 11.56
C LEU A 23 14.55 -19.33 11.45
N LEU A 24 13.40 -19.04 10.84
CA LEU A 24 12.32 -20.00 10.70
C LEU A 24 12.71 -21.21 9.82
N ILE A 25 13.49 -20.98 8.76
CA ILE A 25 14.08 -22.05 7.94
C ILE A 25 15.05 -22.89 8.78
N LEU A 26 15.88 -22.26 9.63
CA LEU A 26 16.78 -22.98 10.55
C LEU A 26 16.02 -23.86 11.55
N PHE A 27 14.82 -23.44 11.97
CA PHE A 27 13.89 -24.24 12.77
C PHE A 27 13.10 -25.30 11.97
N ARG A 28 13.49 -25.56 10.71
CA ARG A 28 12.86 -26.54 9.80
C ARG A 28 11.39 -26.28 9.49
N MET A 29 10.97 -25.01 9.47
CA MET A 29 9.66 -24.70 8.89
C MET A 29 9.68 -24.93 7.38
N PRO A 30 8.58 -25.48 6.80
CA PRO A 30 8.50 -25.71 5.36
C PRO A 30 8.53 -24.39 4.59
N GLU A 31 9.44 -24.30 3.61
CA GLU A 31 9.66 -23.11 2.78
C GLU A 31 8.38 -22.67 2.05
N MET A 32 7.52 -23.63 1.68
CA MET A 32 6.23 -23.36 1.06
C MET A 32 5.29 -22.54 1.96
N VAL A 33 5.28 -22.80 3.28
CA VAL A 33 4.43 -22.04 4.21
C VAL A 33 4.98 -20.62 4.37
N LEU A 34 6.30 -20.48 4.51
CA LEU A 34 6.96 -19.18 4.63
C LEU A 34 6.74 -18.34 3.37
N GLY A 35 6.94 -18.93 2.19
CA GLY A 35 6.73 -18.23 0.92
C GLY A 35 5.29 -17.77 0.72
N ASN A 36 4.30 -18.58 1.11
CA ASN A 36 2.89 -18.20 1.05
C ASN A 36 2.57 -17.03 2.01
N LEU A 37 3.12 -17.05 3.22
CA LEU A 37 2.95 -15.96 4.18
C LEU A 37 3.57 -14.66 3.67
N ASP A 38 4.82 -14.71 3.20
CA ASP A 38 5.51 -13.55 2.62
C ASP A 38 4.72 -13.00 1.41
N PHE A 39 4.24 -13.87 0.53
CA PHE A 39 3.43 -13.46 -0.62
C PHE A 39 2.14 -12.77 -0.19
N LEU A 40 1.39 -13.32 0.77
CA LEU A 40 0.13 -12.75 1.26
C LEU A 40 0.33 -11.40 1.94
N VAL A 41 1.34 -11.30 2.82
CA VAL A 41 1.68 -10.03 3.48
C VAL A 41 2.16 -9.00 2.46
N GLY A 42 2.97 -9.43 1.50
CA GLY A 42 3.43 -8.59 0.40
C GLY A 42 2.29 -8.03 -0.44
N LEU A 43 1.35 -8.90 -0.84
CA LEU A 43 0.16 -8.53 -1.59
C LEU A 43 -0.71 -7.54 -0.80
N PHE A 44 -0.94 -7.79 0.48
CA PHE A 44 -1.68 -6.88 1.35
C PHE A 44 -1.04 -5.49 1.39
N LEU A 45 0.29 -5.41 1.52
CA LEU A 45 1.01 -4.13 1.50
C LEU A 45 0.90 -3.43 0.14
N ILE A 46 0.99 -4.15 -0.98
CA ILE A 46 0.80 -3.53 -2.31
C ILE A 46 -0.60 -2.93 -2.46
N VAL A 47 -1.64 -3.65 -2.02
CA VAL A 47 -3.02 -3.14 -2.04
C VAL A 47 -3.15 -1.89 -1.16
N LEU A 48 -2.62 -1.92 0.06
CA LEU A 48 -2.64 -0.78 0.97
C LEU A 48 -1.85 0.42 0.41
N GLY A 49 -0.70 0.18 -0.20
CA GLY A 49 0.11 1.20 -0.88
C GLY A 49 -0.64 1.85 -2.04
N SER A 50 -1.38 1.05 -2.80
CA SER A 50 -2.24 1.53 -3.90
C SER A 50 -3.35 2.45 -3.37
N VAL A 51 -3.99 2.09 -2.25
CA VAL A 51 -4.99 2.95 -1.59
C VAL A 51 -4.37 4.29 -1.17
N PHE A 52 -3.16 4.30 -0.62
CA PHE A 52 -2.49 5.54 -0.25
C PHE A 52 -2.14 6.43 -1.45
N ILE A 53 -1.77 5.84 -2.57
CA ILE A 53 -1.49 6.58 -3.82
C ILE A 53 -2.78 7.22 -4.35
N VAL A 54 -3.85 6.43 -4.48
CA VAL A 54 -5.15 6.90 -4.95
C VAL A 54 -5.74 7.97 -4.04
N GLY A 55 -5.59 7.81 -2.71
CA GLY A 55 -6.03 8.79 -1.74
C GLY A 55 -5.28 10.11 -1.81
N SER A 56 -3.96 10.06 -2.07
CA SER A 56 -3.14 11.26 -2.20
C SER A 56 -3.47 12.05 -3.48
N GLY A 57 -4.02 11.41 -4.51
CA GLY A 57 -4.49 12.05 -5.74
C GLY A 57 -5.91 12.64 -5.66
N HIS A 58 -6.52 12.67 -4.46
CA HIS A 58 -7.93 13.06 -4.28
C HIS A 58 -8.91 12.29 -5.18
N LEU A 59 -8.53 11.11 -5.69
CA LEU A 59 -9.35 10.32 -6.61
C LEU A 59 -10.59 9.72 -5.91
N PHE A 60 -10.54 9.57 -4.58
CA PHE A 60 -11.72 9.19 -3.78
C PHE A 60 -12.76 10.31 -3.62
N THR A 61 -12.46 11.56 -4.03
CA THR A 61 -13.42 12.66 -3.92
C THR A 61 -14.65 12.40 -4.78
N GLY A 62 -14.48 11.89 -6.01
CA GLY A 62 -15.60 11.53 -6.89
C GLY A 62 -16.48 10.41 -6.32
N TRP A 63 -15.87 9.40 -5.70
CA TRP A 63 -16.58 8.30 -5.03
C TRP A 63 -17.43 8.80 -3.84
N ARG A 64 -16.91 9.74 -3.05
CA ARG A 64 -17.63 10.35 -1.91
C ARG A 64 -18.90 11.10 -2.34
N PHE A 65 -18.87 11.78 -3.49
CA PHE A 65 -20.05 12.47 -4.02
C PHE A 65 -21.06 11.50 -4.63
N HIS A 66 -20.63 10.36 -5.16
CA HIS A 66 -21.52 9.39 -5.81
C HIS A 66 -22.27 8.49 -4.82
N ILE A 67 -21.73 8.27 -3.61
CA ILE A 67 -22.37 7.44 -2.57
C ILE A 67 -23.51 8.14 -1.84
N ARG A 68 -23.48 9.47 -1.72
CA ARG A 68 -24.59 10.22 -1.13
C ARG A 68 -25.65 10.49 -2.20
N LYS A 69 -26.67 9.62 -2.32
CA LYS A 69 -27.95 10.01 -2.92
C LYS A 69 -28.60 11.03 -1.99
N LYS A 70 -28.59 12.30 -2.38
CA LYS A 70 -29.29 13.36 -1.67
C LYS A 70 -30.77 13.36 -2.04
N SER A 71 -31.64 13.65 -1.07
CA SER A 71 -33.04 14.01 -1.32
C SER A 71 -33.10 15.42 -1.92
N ASP A 72 -34.18 15.74 -2.64
CA ASP A 72 -34.32 17.01 -3.36
C ASP A 72 -34.14 18.26 -2.46
N LEU A 73 -34.48 18.16 -1.17
CA LEU A 73 -34.33 19.24 -0.18
C LEU A 73 -32.87 19.45 0.30
N GLU A 74 -32.02 18.43 0.23
CA GLU A 74 -30.59 18.53 0.59
C GLU A 74 -29.68 18.96 -0.57
N ALA A 75 -30.23 18.95 -1.79
CA ALA A 75 -29.54 19.42 -3.00
C ALA A 75 -29.61 20.94 -3.15
N GLU A 76 -30.69 21.58 -2.68
CA GLU A 76 -30.87 23.04 -2.74
C GLU A 76 -29.99 23.79 -1.73
N ASN A 77 -29.66 23.15 -0.60
CA ASN A 77 -28.73 23.67 0.42
C ASN A 77 -27.28 23.17 0.27
N ASP A 78 -26.96 22.48 -0.82
CA ASP A 78 -25.60 21.97 -1.03
C ASP A 78 -24.65 23.13 -1.35
N PRO A 79 -23.45 23.23 -0.74
CA PRO A 79 -22.41 24.10 -1.26
C PRO A 79 -22.24 23.83 -2.75
N LYS A 80 -22.52 24.85 -3.57
CA LYS A 80 -22.40 24.83 -5.05
C LYS A 80 -21.29 23.89 -5.47
N HIS A 81 -21.63 22.87 -6.28
CA HIS A 81 -20.64 21.99 -6.89
C HIS A 81 -19.47 22.84 -7.39
N PRO A 82 -18.23 22.59 -6.92
CA PRO A 82 -17.09 23.40 -7.30
C PRO A 82 -16.95 23.42 -8.83
N LYS A 83 -16.64 24.58 -9.41
CA LYS A 83 -16.58 24.75 -10.87
C LYS A 83 -15.71 23.64 -11.47
N ALA A 84 -16.15 23.06 -12.59
CA ALA A 84 -15.47 21.94 -13.27
C ALA A 84 -13.97 22.18 -13.48
N LYS A 85 -13.56 23.44 -13.71
CA LYS A 85 -12.17 23.86 -13.88
C LYS A 85 -11.34 23.74 -12.59
N ASP A 86 -11.94 23.99 -11.44
CA ASP A 86 -11.26 23.95 -10.13
C ASP A 86 -11.11 22.50 -9.64
N VAL A 87 -12.08 21.62 -9.94
CA VAL A 87 -11.94 20.18 -9.66
C VAL A 87 -11.00 19.48 -10.65
N GLY A 88 -10.96 19.94 -11.91
CA GLY A 88 -10.05 19.40 -12.93
C GLY A 88 -8.58 19.67 -12.59
N SER A 89 -8.25 20.87 -12.11
CA SER A 89 -6.88 21.22 -11.72
C SER A 89 -6.41 20.46 -10.47
N ILE A 90 -7.30 20.16 -9.52
CA ILE A 90 -6.99 19.34 -8.34
C ILE A 90 -6.78 17.88 -8.73
N LYS A 91 -7.61 17.32 -9.62
CA LYS A 91 -7.47 15.93 -10.12
C LYS A 91 -6.25 15.74 -11.02
N ASN A 92 -5.79 16.79 -11.71
CA ASN A 92 -4.57 16.78 -12.52
C ASN A 92 -3.28 17.02 -11.73
N GLN A 93 -3.34 17.11 -10.40
CA GLN A 93 -2.11 17.17 -9.62
C GLN A 93 -1.29 15.88 -9.81
N PRO A 94 0.05 16.00 -9.83
CA PRO A 94 0.92 14.84 -10.03
C PRO A 94 0.66 13.80 -8.94
N ILE A 95 0.68 12.53 -9.33
CA ILE A 95 0.53 11.39 -8.41
C ILE A 95 1.68 11.45 -7.40
N LYS A 96 1.37 11.76 -6.15
CA LYS A 96 2.35 11.83 -5.06
C LYS A 96 2.42 10.50 -4.33
N VAL A 97 3.55 9.80 -4.48
CA VAL A 97 3.85 8.63 -3.66
C VAL A 97 4.33 9.10 -2.29
N ASN A 98 3.42 9.10 -1.31
CA ASN A 98 3.73 9.49 0.06
C ASN A 98 4.67 8.47 0.75
N LYS A 99 5.19 8.82 1.94
CA LYS A 99 6.14 7.97 2.69
C LYS A 99 5.57 6.58 3.00
N TYR A 100 4.28 6.49 3.31
CA TYR A 100 3.60 5.22 3.61
C TYR A 100 3.44 4.36 2.36
N ALA A 101 3.00 4.94 1.24
CA ALA A 101 2.92 4.27 -0.05
C ALA A 101 4.28 3.74 -0.49
N ARG A 102 5.34 4.55 -0.35
CA ARG A 102 6.71 4.10 -0.67
C ARG A 102 7.16 2.94 0.20
N TYR A 103 6.81 2.96 1.49
CA TYR A 103 7.09 1.84 2.39
C TYR A 103 6.36 0.57 1.98
N CYS A 104 5.04 0.67 1.79
CA CYS A 104 4.19 -0.45 1.41
C CYS A 104 4.58 -1.05 0.06
N LEU A 105 4.91 -0.21 -0.94
CA LEU A 105 5.38 -0.68 -2.23
C LEU A 105 6.77 -1.32 -2.15
N GLY A 106 7.70 -0.71 -1.42
CA GLY A 106 9.07 -1.21 -1.29
C GLY A 106 9.12 -2.55 -0.56
N VAL A 107 8.54 -2.61 0.64
CA VAL A 107 8.51 -3.84 1.45
C VAL A 107 7.59 -4.87 0.80
N GLY A 108 6.40 -4.48 0.36
CA GLY A 108 5.45 -5.41 -0.25
C GLY A 108 5.97 -6.05 -1.53
N GLY A 109 6.60 -5.26 -2.41
CA GLY A 109 7.22 -5.79 -3.63
C GLY A 109 8.35 -6.77 -3.33
N PHE A 110 9.19 -6.47 -2.33
CA PHE A 110 10.23 -7.38 -1.88
C PHE A 110 9.66 -8.71 -1.36
N LEU A 111 8.62 -8.67 -0.51
CA LEU A 111 8.01 -9.87 0.04
C LEU A 111 7.35 -10.75 -1.03
N ILE A 112 6.73 -10.16 -2.05
CA ILE A 112 6.18 -10.92 -3.18
C ILE A 112 7.29 -11.67 -3.91
N VAL A 113 8.39 -10.99 -4.23
CA VAL A 113 9.54 -11.62 -4.92
C VAL A 113 10.13 -12.72 -4.05
N LEU A 114 10.35 -12.47 -2.76
CA LEU A 114 10.87 -13.46 -1.82
C LEU A 114 9.94 -14.67 -1.70
N GLY A 115 8.64 -14.45 -1.56
CA GLY A 115 7.65 -15.51 -1.47
C GLY A 115 7.59 -16.39 -2.73
N VAL A 116 7.66 -15.79 -3.91
CA VAL A 116 7.77 -16.53 -5.18
C VAL A 116 9.04 -17.36 -5.24
N ILE A 117 10.18 -16.81 -4.82
CA ILE A 117 11.46 -17.54 -4.79
C ILE A 117 11.33 -18.75 -3.85
N LEU A 118 10.91 -18.55 -2.60
CA LEU A 118 10.78 -19.63 -1.60
C LEU A 118 9.80 -20.72 -2.03
N THR A 119 8.72 -20.37 -2.72
CA THR A 119 7.74 -21.35 -3.22
C THR A 119 8.16 -22.05 -4.51
N SER A 120 9.10 -21.48 -5.27
CA SER A 120 9.58 -22.05 -6.54
C SER A 120 10.82 -22.92 -6.38
N LEU A 121 11.42 -22.99 -5.19
CA LEU A 121 12.53 -23.88 -4.91
C LEU A 121 12.06 -25.34 -4.86
N PRO A 122 12.82 -26.28 -5.47
CA PRO A 122 12.53 -27.71 -5.34
C PRO A 122 12.75 -28.16 -3.88
N GLN A 123 11.80 -28.92 -3.33
CA GLN A 123 11.83 -29.44 -1.96
C GLN A 123 12.67 -30.71 -1.82
#